data_AF-A0A0T6ZH66-F1
#
_entry.id   AF-A0A0T6ZH66-F1
#
_cell.length_a   1.000
_cell.length_b   1.000
_cell.length_c   1.000
_cell.angle_alpha   90.00
_cell.angle_beta   90.00
_cell.angle_gamma   90.00
#
_symmetry.space_group_name_H-M   'P 1'
#
loop_
_entity.id
_entity.type
_entity.pdbx_description
1 polymer ?
#
loop_
_entity_poly.entity_id
_entity_poly.type
_entity_poly.pdbx_seq_one_letter_code
_entity_poly.pdbx_strand_id
1 'polypeptide(L)'
;MPNAAVQRGLLKLMLKLPALRGQLQLLSVKNLSLSNLCEAYEEASSMLDRQRKLDPLDHSMISEYELICREIEEEVISICIIDSGREPSPL
;
A
#
# COMPACT_ATOMS: atom_id res chain seq x y z
N MET A 1 5.43 -7.60 18.41
CA MET A 1 5.94 -8.17 17.14
C MET A 1 5.55 -7.21 16.03
N PRO A 2 6.45 -6.78 15.13
CA PRO A 2 6.01 -6.03 13.96
C PRO A 2 5.00 -6.88 13.18
N ASN A 3 3.88 -6.29 12.76
CA ASN A 3 2.88 -7.01 12.00
C ASN A 3 3.49 -7.41 10.65
N ALA A 4 3.70 -8.71 10.44
CA ALA A 4 4.35 -9.23 9.24
C ALA A 4 3.55 -8.89 7.96
N ALA A 5 2.22 -8.74 8.07
CA ALA A 5 1.38 -8.31 6.95
C ALA A 5 1.68 -6.86 6.55
N VAL A 6 1.74 -5.95 7.53
CA VAL A 6 2.15 -4.55 7.32
C VAL A 6 3.49 -4.48 6.60
N GLN A 7 4.49 -5.25 7.05
CA GLN A 7 5.82 -5.22 6.46
C GLN A 7 5.83 -5.72 5.00
N ARG A 8 5.10 -6.80 4.69
CA ARG A 8 5.00 -7.29 3.30
C ARG A 8 4.27 -6.30 2.41
N GLY A 9 3.19 -5.70 2.90
CA GLY A 9 2.44 -4.67 2.19
C GLY A 9 3.28 -3.44 1.89
N LEU A 10 4.05 -2.97 2.88
CA LEU A 10 5.00 -1.88 2.71
C LEU A 10 6.03 -2.19 1.60
N LEU A 11 6.61 -3.38 1.62
CA LEU A 11 7.59 -3.78 0.59
C LEU A 11 6.96 -3.82 -0.81
N LYS A 12 5.73 -4.36 -0.95
CA LYS A 12 5.02 -4.36 -2.22
C LYS A 12 4.71 -2.94 -2.70
N LEU A 13 4.24 -2.06 -1.81
CA LEU A 13 3.99 -0.65 -2.13
C LEU A 13 5.28 0.09 -2.54
N MET A 14 6.42 -0.17 -1.89
CA MET A 14 7.71 0.43 -2.25
C MET A 14 8.26 -0.03 -3.61
N LEU A 15 7.83 -1.21 -4.10
CA LEU A 15 8.12 -1.68 -5.46
C LEU A 15 7.20 -1.03 -6.47
N LYS A 16 5.92 -0.84 -6.11
CA LYS A 16 4.89 -0.23 -6.95
C LYS A 16 5.02 1.29 -7.08
N LEU A 17 5.47 1.95 -6.01
CA LEU A 17 5.60 3.41 -5.89
C LEU A 17 7.05 3.80 -5.58
N PRO A 18 8.00 3.55 -6.50
CA PRO A 18 9.43 3.73 -6.23
C PRO A 18 9.79 5.19 -5.90
N ALA A 19 9.09 6.16 -6.46
CA ALA A 19 9.30 7.59 -6.19
C ALA A 19 8.99 7.98 -4.73
N LEU A 20 8.08 7.26 -4.07
CA LEU A 20 7.65 7.53 -2.69
C LEU A 20 8.34 6.62 -1.66
N ARG A 21 9.31 5.80 -2.08
CA ARG A 21 9.95 4.79 -1.24
C ARG A 21 10.50 5.34 0.09
N GLY A 22 11.19 6.48 0.04
CA GLY A 22 11.75 7.10 1.25
C GLY A 22 10.68 7.55 2.22
N GLN A 23 9.61 8.16 1.71
CA GLN A 23 8.47 8.62 2.53
C GLN A 23 7.72 7.44 3.14
N LEU A 24 7.47 6.39 2.37
CA LEU A 24 6.87 5.15 2.83
C LEU A 24 7.64 4.53 4.01
N GLN A 25 8.98 4.46 3.93
CA GLN A 25 9.81 3.94 5.01
C GLN A 25 9.75 4.79 6.29
N LEU A 26 9.71 6.12 6.14
CA LEU A 26 9.66 7.04 7.27
C LEU A 26 8.29 7.03 7.94
N LEU A 27 7.23 7.06 7.14
CA LEU A 27 5.85 7.17 7.60
C LEU A 27 5.30 5.86 8.13
N SER A 28 5.73 4.70 7.61
CA SER A 28 5.21 3.40 8.07
C SER A 28 5.46 3.13 9.55
N VAL A 29 6.45 3.81 10.14
CA VAL A 29 6.78 3.69 11.57
C VAL A 29 5.93 4.61 12.44
N LYS A 30 5.43 5.72 11.88
CA LYS A 30 4.84 6.84 12.64
C LYS A 30 3.35 7.05 12.36
N ASN A 31 2.87 6.62 11.21
CA ASN A 31 1.51 6.86 10.72
C ASN A 31 0.71 5.55 10.74
N LEU A 32 -0.22 5.44 11.69
CA LEU A 32 -1.06 4.26 11.87
C LEU A 32 -1.98 4.01 10.66
N SER A 33 -2.50 5.07 10.03
CA SER A 33 -3.33 4.95 8.82
C SER A 33 -2.52 4.34 7.68
N LEU A 34 -1.28 4.79 7.47
CA LEU A 34 -0.40 4.18 6.47
C LEU A 34 -0.07 2.72 6.81
N SER A 35 0.14 2.39 8.08
CA SER A 35 0.36 1.01 8.52
C SER A 35 -0.85 0.12 8.19
N ASN A 36 -2.07 0.59 8.44
CA ASN A 36 -3.29 -0.15 8.10
C ASN A 36 -3.47 -0.31 6.59
N LEU A 37 -3.15 0.72 5.79
CA LEU A 37 -3.18 0.62 4.33
C LEU A 37 -2.13 -0.37 3.80
N CYS A 38 -0.95 -0.46 4.42
CA CYS A 38 0.03 -1.48 4.07
C CYS A 38 -0.53 -2.89 4.32
N GLU A 39 -1.16 -3.13 5.48
CA GLU A 39 -1.79 -4.42 5.78
C GLU A 39 -2.92 -4.76 4.80
N ALA A 40 -3.82 -3.81 4.52
CA ALA A 40 -4.90 -3.98 3.55
C ALA A 40 -4.36 -4.27 2.13
N TYR A 41 -3.29 -3.58 1.73
CA TYR A 41 -2.64 -3.82 0.44
C TYR A 41 -2.04 -5.22 0.34
N GLU A 42 -1.42 -5.71 1.41
CA GLU A 42 -0.91 -7.09 1.48
C GLU A 42 -2.03 -8.10 1.30
N GLU A 43 -3.17 -7.90 1.95
CA GLU A 43 -4.33 -8.78 1.83
C GLU A 43 -4.92 -8.76 0.42
N ALA A 44 -5.27 -7.58 -0.11
CA ALA A 44 -5.87 -7.42 -1.43
C ALA A 44 -4.98 -7.98 -2.54
N SER A 45 -3.68 -7.63 -2.53
CA SER A 45 -2.73 -8.13 -3.53
C SER A 45 -2.52 -9.64 -3.44
N SER A 46 -2.55 -10.22 -2.23
CA SER A 46 -2.44 -11.66 -2.05
C SER A 46 -3.70 -12.40 -2.53
N MET A 47 -4.88 -11.82 -2.34
CA MET A 47 -6.13 -12.37 -2.89
C MET A 47 -6.14 -12.29 -4.41
N LEU A 48 -5.73 -11.17 -5.00
CA LEU A 48 -5.57 -11.01 -6.44
C LEU A 48 -4.63 -12.06 -7.03
N ASP A 49 -3.46 -12.27 -6.42
CA ASP A 49 -2.49 -13.27 -6.87
C ASP A 49 -3.01 -14.70 -6.75
N ARG A 50 -3.82 -14.98 -5.72
CA ARG A 50 -4.50 -16.28 -5.57
C ARG A 50 -5.57 -16.47 -6.63
N GLN A 51 -6.41 -15.45 -6.86
CA GLN A 51 -7.49 -15.51 -7.84
C GLN A 51 -6.93 -15.74 -9.25
N ARG A 52 -5.88 -15.01 -9.64
CA ARG A 52 -5.19 -15.20 -10.94
C ARG A 52 -4.62 -16.60 -11.13
N LYS A 53 -4.29 -17.31 -10.04
CA LYS A 53 -3.78 -18.69 -10.10
C LYS A 53 -4.92 -19.72 -10.09
N LEU A 54 -6.02 -19.42 -9.42
CA LEU A 54 -7.16 -20.31 -9.25
C LEU A 54 -8.07 -20.31 -10.48
N ASP A 55 -8.48 -19.12 -10.90
CA ASP A 55 -9.36 -18.91 -12.06
C ASP A 55 -8.95 -17.62 -12.80
N PRO A 56 -8.01 -17.71 -13.76
CA PRO A 56 -7.56 -16.56 -14.53
C PRO A 56 -8.64 -16.00 -15.49
N LEU A 57 -9.74 -16.73 -15.71
CA LEU A 57 -10.83 -16.32 -16.60
C LEU A 57 -11.93 -15.56 -15.85
N ASP A 58 -11.92 -15.56 -14.52
CA ASP A 58 -12.78 -14.72 -13.70
C ASP A 58 -12.29 -13.26 -13.70
N HIS A 59 -12.43 -12.63 -14.87
CA HIS A 59 -12.05 -11.24 -15.09
C HIS A 59 -12.81 -10.28 -14.19
N SER A 60 -14.02 -10.63 -13.74
CA SER A 60 -14.82 -9.79 -12.85
C SER A 60 -14.15 -9.69 -11.48
N MET A 61 -13.87 -10.83 -10.85
CA MET A 61 -13.26 -10.86 -9.52
C MET A 61 -11.82 -10.33 -9.52
N ILE A 62 -11.07 -10.62 -10.59
CA ILE A 62 -9.74 -10.03 -10.79
C ILE A 62 -9.81 -8.50 -10.86
N SER A 63 -10.75 -7.95 -11.64
CA SER A 63 -10.89 -6.49 -11.81
C SER A 63 -11.29 -5.81 -10.51
N GLU A 64 -12.10 -6.46 -9.67
CA GLU A 64 -12.50 -5.96 -8.36
C GLU A 64 -11.28 -5.84 -7.42
N TYR A 65 -10.45 -6.88 -7.31
CA TYR A 65 -9.23 -6.79 -6.50
C TYR A 65 -8.21 -5.81 -7.06
N GLU A 66 -8.12 -5.67 -8.39
CA GLU A 66 -7.27 -4.65 -9.01
C GLU A 66 -7.75 -3.23 -8.72
N LEU A 67 -9.07 -3.01 -8.60
CA LEU A 67 -9.62 -1.72 -8.20
C LEU A 67 -9.27 -1.43 -6.74
N ILE A 68 -9.49 -2.39 -5.83
CA ILE A 68 -9.13 -2.24 -4.41
C ILE A 68 -7.64 -1.91 -4.25
N CYS A 69 -6.75 -2.62 -4.95
CA CYS A 69 -5.32 -2.31 -4.93
C CYS A 69 -5.02 -0.89 -5.39
N ARG A 70 -5.71 -0.40 -6.43
CA ARG A 70 -5.53 0.96 -6.96
C ARG A 70 -6.02 2.02 -5.97
N GLU A 71 -7.18 1.83 -5.36
CA GLU A 71 -7.72 2.78 -4.37
C GLU A 71 -6.79 2.91 -3.15
N ILE A 72 -6.22 1.79 -2.69
CA ILE A 72 -5.23 1.81 -1.61
C ILE A 72 -3.95 2.53 -2.05
N GLU A 73 -3.46 2.28 -3.28
CA GLU A 73 -2.29 2.97 -3.82
C GLU A 73 -2.51 4.49 -3.88
N GLU A 74 -3.67 4.95 -4.34
CA GLU A 74 -4.04 6.37 -4.40
C GLU A 74 -4.08 7.03 -3.02
N GLU A 75 -4.66 6.36 -2.03
CA GLU A 75 -4.71 6.90 -0.66
C GLU A 75 -3.33 6.96 0.00
N VAL A 76 -2.49 5.95 -0.25
CA VAL A 76 -1.08 5.95 0.18
C VAL A 76 -0.31 7.12 -0.45
N ILE A 77 -0.52 7.38 -1.74
CA ILE A 77 0.08 8.53 -2.45
C ILE A 77 -0.37 9.84 -1.80
N SER A 78 -1.67 9.99 -1.52
CA SER A 78 -2.22 11.18 -0.86
C SER A 78 -1.55 11.46 0.48
N ILE A 79 -1.44 10.43 1.35
CA ILE A 79 -0.76 10.55 2.65
C ILE A 79 0.70 11.00 2.49
N CYS A 80 1.43 10.41 1.54
CA CYS A 80 2.83 10.73 1.29
C CYS A 80 3.02 12.18 0.80
N ILE A 81 2.15 12.65 -0.10
CA ILE A 81 2.19 14.03 -0.60
C ILE A 81 1.84 15.03 0.51
N ILE A 82 0.82 14.75 1.33
CA ILE A 82 0.41 15.62 2.44
C ILE A 82 1.55 15.75 3.47
N ASP A 83 2.25 14.65 3.78
CA ASP A 83 3.39 14.69 4.69
C ASP A 83 4.58 15.48 4.13
N SER A 84 4.83 15.36 2.81
CA SER A 84 5.89 16.14 2.13
C SER A 84 5.66 17.65 2.19
N GLY A 85 4.41 18.10 2.29
CA GLY A 85 4.04 19.50 2.45
C GLY A 85 4.18 20.03 3.88
N ARG A 86 4.46 19.16 4.85
CA ARG A 86 4.62 19.47 6.27
C ARG A 86 6.12 19.54 6.62
N GLU A 87 6.86 20.41 5.93
CA GLU A 87 8.21 20.81 6.40
C GLU A 87 8.09 21.34 7.84
N PRO A 88 8.88 20.82 8.81
CA PRO A 88 8.93 21.42 10.13
C PRO A 88 9.55 22.83 9.99
N SER A 89 8.81 23.88 10.38
CA SER A 89 9.37 25.22 10.51
C SER A 89 10.67 25.15 11.30
N PRO A 90 11.79 25.67 10.76
CA PRO A 90 13.00 25.83 11.54
C PRO A 90 12.72 26.93 12.58
N LEU A 91 12.69 26.55 13.86
CA LEU A 91 12.82 27.46 14.98
C LEU A 91 14.30 27.77 15.21
#